data_AF-A0A3B9UV50-F1
#
_entry.id   AF-A0A3B9UV50-F1
#
_cell.length_a   1.000
_cell.length_b   1.000
_cell.length_c   1.000
_cell.angle_alpha   90.00
_cell.angle_beta   90.00
_cell.angle_gamma   90.00
#
_symmetry.space_group_name_H-M   'P 1'
#
loop_
_entity.id
_entity.type
_entity.pdbx_description
1 polymer ?
#
loop_
_entity_poly.entity_id
_entity_poly.type
_entity_poly.pdbx_seq_one_letter_code
_entity_poly.pdbx_strand_id
1 'polypeptide(L)'
;IGYNYGAKSYDRVKKALKYAIIAATTITIIGFLSIQLFAPQIIKLFNKNPQLVSIGTKGLKTFMFMLPVIGFQIVSTNYFQAVG
;
A
#
# COMPACT_ATOMS: atom_id res chain seq x y z
N ILE A 1 13.39 -4.94 12.75
CA ILE A 1 12.57 -5.52 13.85
C ILE A 1 13.31 -6.68 14.51
N GLY A 2 13.76 -7.70 13.77
CA GLY A 2 14.46 -8.88 14.31
C GLY A 2 15.69 -8.60 15.18
N TYR A 3 16.59 -7.67 14.79
CA TYR A 3 17.75 -7.31 15.61
C TYR A 3 17.37 -6.82 17.04
N ASN A 4 16.41 -5.89 17.13
CA ASN A 4 15.93 -5.37 18.42
C ASN A 4 15.19 -6.44 19.23
N TYR A 5 14.50 -7.36 18.55
CA TYR A 5 13.82 -8.47 19.18
C TYR A 5 14.81 -9.47 19.80
N GLY A 6 15.88 -9.84 19.06
CA GLY A 6 16.98 -10.66 19.56
C GLY A 6 17.75 -10.02 20.72
N ALA A 7 17.88 -8.69 20.71
CA ALA A 7 18.46 -7.90 21.82
C ALA A 7 17.49 -7.65 22.99
N LYS A 8 16.33 -8.34 23.05
CA LYS A 8 15.26 -8.19 24.06
C LYS A 8 14.77 -6.74 24.26
N SER A 9 15.00 -5.87 23.28
CA SER A 9 14.66 -4.45 23.32
C SER A 9 13.24 -4.21 22.77
N TYR A 10 12.24 -4.78 23.44
CA TYR A 10 10.84 -4.80 22.96
C TYR A 10 10.20 -3.42 22.76
N ASP A 11 10.59 -2.42 23.54
CA ASP A 11 10.11 -1.05 23.35
C ASP A 11 10.56 -0.46 22.01
N ARG A 12 11.81 -0.74 21.61
CA ARG A 12 12.32 -0.33 20.30
C ARG A 12 11.64 -1.10 19.17
N VAL A 13 11.28 -2.35 19.40
CA VAL A 13 10.50 -3.17 18.45
C VAL A 13 9.13 -2.53 18.21
N LYS A 14 8.38 -2.20 19.28
CA LYS A 14 7.05 -1.59 19.18
C LYS A 14 7.09 -0.22 18.49
N LYS A 15 8.07 0.62 18.82
CA LYS A 15 8.24 1.93 18.16
C LYS A 15 8.54 1.77 16.67
N ALA A 16 9.47 0.90 16.30
CA ALA A 16 9.80 0.64 14.90
C ALA A 16 8.59 0.10 14.12
N LEU A 17 7.83 -0.83 14.70
CA LEU A 17 6.62 -1.37 14.09
C LEU A 17 5.57 -0.27 13.84
N LYS A 18 5.31 0.58 14.85
CA LYS A 18 4.37 1.69 14.72
C LYS A 18 4.76 2.66 13.60
N TYR A 19 6.02 3.06 13.54
CA TYR A 19 6.50 3.96 12.48
C TYR A 19 6.41 3.31 11.09
N ALA A 20 6.75 2.03 10.97
CA ALA A 20 6.64 1.30 9.71
C ALA A 20 5.19 1.20 9.23
N ILE A 21 4.24 0.88 10.12
CA ILE A 21 2.81 0.81 9.79
C ILE A 21 2.31 2.18 9.31
N ILE A 22 2.61 3.25 10.05
CA ILE A 22 2.16 4.61 9.69
C ILE A 22 2.72 5.02 8.33
N ALA A 23 4.03 4.82 8.11
CA ALA A 23 4.67 5.17 6.85
C ALA A 23 4.08 4.38 5.66
N ALA A 24 3.97 3.06 5.78
CA ALA A 24 3.43 2.21 4.72
C ALA A 24 1.96 2.50 4.41
N THR A 25 1.15 2.73 5.45
CA THR A 25 -0.27 3.10 5.30
C THR A 25 -0.40 4.47 4.64
N THR A 26 0.43 5.44 5.02
CA THR A 26 0.41 6.78 4.40
C THR A 26 0.75 6.70 2.91
N ILE A 27 1.81 5.96 2.54
CA ILE A 27 2.23 5.80 1.14
C ILE A 27 1.12 5.13 0.32
N THR A 28 0.52 4.06 0.84
CA THR A 28 -0.54 3.33 0.13
C THR A 28 -1.83 4.13 0.00
N ILE A 29 -2.20 4.94 0.99
CA ILE A 29 -3.32 5.90 0.89
C ILE A 29 -3.04 6.96 -0.19
N ILE A 30 -1.84 7.54 -0.22
CA ILE A 30 -1.46 8.52 -1.25
C ILE A 30 -1.53 7.89 -2.66
N GLY A 31 -0.99 6.68 -2.81
CA GLY A 31 -1.08 5.92 -4.06
C GLY A 31 -2.52 5.63 -4.47
N PHE A 32 -3.35 5.20 -3.52
CA PHE A 32 -4.77 4.94 -3.76
C PHE A 32 -5.50 6.20 -4.23
N LEU A 33 -5.35 7.32 -3.52
CA LEU A 33 -5.99 8.58 -3.90
C LEU A 33 -5.51 9.05 -5.28
N SER A 34 -4.22 8.92 -5.57
CA SER A 34 -3.65 9.25 -6.88
C SER A 34 -4.31 8.41 -7.99
N ILE A 35 -4.44 7.10 -7.80
CA ILE A 35 -5.10 6.23 -8.79
C ILE A 35 -6.60 6.58 -8.91
N GLN A 36 -7.31 6.80 -7.80
CA GLN A 36 -8.74 7.11 -7.86
C GLN A 36 -9.04 8.45 -8.56
N LEU A 37 -8.16 9.44 -8.40
CA LEU A 37 -8.30 10.76 -9.03
C LEU A 37 -7.83 10.78 -10.49
N PHE A 38 -6.76 10.05 -10.81
CA PHE A 38 -6.10 10.12 -12.12
C PHE A 38 -6.28 8.87 -13.01
N ALA A 39 -7.09 7.88 -12.61
CA ALA A 39 -7.31 6.66 -13.39
C ALA A 39 -7.68 6.91 -14.87
N PRO A 40 -8.60 7.83 -15.24
CA PRO A 40 -8.89 8.12 -16.63
C PRO A 40 -7.66 8.59 -17.42
N GLN A 41 -6.82 9.42 -16.81
CA GLN A 41 -5.60 9.97 -17.40
C GLN A 41 -4.57 8.87 -17.60
N ILE A 42 -4.39 7.98 -16.61
CA ILE A 42 -3.50 6.82 -16.69
C ILE A 42 -3.92 5.91 -17.86
N ILE A 43 -5.21 5.57 -17.96
CA ILE A 43 -5.69 4.69 -19.03
C ILE A 43 -5.59 5.36 -20.41
N LYS A 44 -5.79 6.68 -20.49
CA LYS A 44 -5.63 7.46 -21.74
C LYS A 44 -4.19 7.47 -22.28
N LEU A 45 -3.18 7.17 -21.47
CA LEU A 45 -1.79 7.01 -21.95
C LEU A 45 -1.64 5.78 -22.86
N PHE A 46 -2.49 4.77 -22.69
CA PHE A 46 -2.42 3.51 -23.44
C PHE A 46 -3.50 3.39 -24.52
N ASN A 47 -4.66 4.01 -24.32
CA ASN A 47 -5.77 3.90 -25.25
C ASN A 47 -6.61 5.18 -25.33
N LYS A 48 -6.95 5.61 -26.56
CA LYS A 48 -7.76 6.82 -26.79
C LYS A 48 -9.23 6.53 -27.10
N ASN A 49 -9.62 5.27 -27.30
CA ASN A 49 -11.01 4.90 -27.55
C ASN A 49 -11.85 5.14 -26.27
N PRO A 50 -12.92 5.96 -26.32
CA PRO A 50 -13.72 6.31 -25.15
C PRO A 50 -14.31 5.12 -24.39
N GLN A 51 -14.73 4.06 -25.09
CA GLN A 51 -15.28 2.86 -24.45
C GLN A 51 -14.21 2.11 -23.68
N LEU A 52 -13.03 1.92 -24.27
CA LEU A 52 -11.90 1.25 -23.62
C LEU A 52 -11.37 2.06 -22.43
N VAL A 53 -11.35 3.39 -22.55
CA VAL A 53 -10.98 4.27 -21.43
C VAL A 53 -11.96 4.12 -20.27
N SER A 54 -13.27 4.09 -20.53
CA SER A 54 -14.29 3.93 -19.49
C SER A 54 -14.16 2.57 -18.75
N ILE A 55 -14.05 1.49 -19.52
CA ILE A 55 -13.90 0.13 -18.97
C ILE A 55 -12.59 0.02 -18.19
N GLY A 56 -11.47 0.47 -18.77
CA GLY A 56 -10.16 0.46 -18.13
C GLY A 56 -10.12 1.31 -16.86
N THR A 57 -10.78 2.47 -16.84
CA THR A 57 -10.87 3.33 -15.65
C THR A 57 -11.60 2.61 -14.53
N LYS A 58 -12.78 2.03 -14.81
CA LYS A 58 -13.55 1.29 -13.82
C LYS A 58 -12.77 0.07 -13.32
N GLY A 59 -12.14 -0.66 -14.23
CA GLY A 59 -11.28 -1.81 -13.90
C GLY A 59 -10.13 -1.44 -12.97
N LEU A 60 -9.37 -0.39 -13.31
CA LEU A 60 -8.23 0.07 -12.53
C LEU A 60 -8.65 0.54 -11.13
N LYS A 61 -9.74 1.31 -11.02
CA LYS A 61 -10.25 1.79 -9.73
C LYS A 61 -10.69 0.64 -8.82
N THR A 62 -11.39 -0.35 -9.37
CA THR A 62 -11.82 -1.54 -8.62
C THR A 62 -10.63 -2.40 -8.23
N PHE A 63 -9.70 -2.63 -9.16
CA PHE A 63 -8.51 -3.46 -8.91
C PHE A 63 -7.63 -2.89 -7.80
N MET A 64 -7.47 -1.56 -7.78
CA MET A 64 -6.67 -0.85 -6.78
C MET A 64 -7.45 -0.49 -5.51
N PHE A 65 -8.70 -0.95 -5.35
CA PHE A 65 -9.55 -0.54 -4.23
C PHE A 65 -9.00 -0.94 -2.85
N MET A 66 -8.35 -2.10 -2.78
CA MET A 66 -7.77 -2.64 -1.54
C MET A 66 -6.38 -2.08 -1.21
N LEU A 67 -5.81 -1.21 -2.05
CA LEU A 67 -4.46 -0.69 -1.88
C LEU A 67 -4.20 -0.07 -0.48
N PRO A 68 -5.11 0.70 0.14
CA PRO A 68 -4.90 1.25 1.48
C PRO A 68 -4.73 0.19 2.58
N VAL A 69 -5.33 -1.00 2.40
CA VAL A 69 -5.28 -2.10 3.37
C VAL A 69 -3.92 -2.82 3.31
N ILE A 70 -3.29 -2.83 2.13
CA ILE A 70 -2.03 -3.53 1.87
C ILE A 70 -0.87 -2.98 2.72
N GLY A 71 -0.85 -1.67 3.01
CA GLY A 71 0.24 -1.03 3.76
C GLY A 71 0.44 -1.65 5.16
N PHE A 72 -0.64 -1.80 5.92
CA PHE A 72 -0.60 -2.47 7.22
C PHE A 72 -0.33 -3.98 7.10
N GLN A 73 -0.94 -4.63 6.11
CA GLN A 73 -0.86 -6.08 5.92
C GLN A 73 0.58 -6.55 5.64
N ILE A 74 1.31 -5.85 4.77
CA ILE A 74 2.72 -6.18 4.46
C ILE A 74 3.61 -5.99 5.69
N VAL A 75 3.46 -4.88 6.42
CA VAL A 75 4.29 -4.61 7.60
C VAL A 75 4.06 -5.63 8.70
N SER A 76 2.80 -6.04 8.91
CA SER A 76 2.46 -7.09 9.88
C SER A 76 3.06 -8.44 9.49
N THR A 77 2.99 -8.80 8.21
CA THR A 77 3.61 -10.02 7.68
C THR A 77 5.12 -10.03 7.89
N ASN A 78 5.79 -8.92 7.54
CA ASN A 78 7.23 -8.75 7.74
C ASN A 78 7.63 -8.77 9.21
N TYR A 79 6.79 -8.23 10.10
CA TYR A 79 7.01 -8.32 11.54
C TYR A 79 7.05 -9.77 11.99
N PHE A 80 6.01 -10.55 11.69
CA PHE A 80 5.94 -11.96 12.08
C PHE A 80 7.05 -12.81 11.48
N GLN A 81 7.46 -12.55 10.23
CA GLN A 81 8.62 -13.22 9.62
C GLN A 81 9.94 -12.89 10.35
N ALA A 82 10.08 -11.65 10.86
CA ALA A 82 11.30 -11.20 11.52
C ALA A 82 11.42 -11.59 13.00
N VAL A 83 10.31 -11.96 13.66
CA VAL A 83 10.29 -12.38 15.07
C VAL A 83 9.96 -13.86 15.28
N GLY A 84 9.66 -14.57 14.18
CA GLY A 84 9.26 -15.99 14.15
C GLY A 84 10.21 -16.90 14.89
#